data_AF-A0A2K3P9T7-F1
#
_entry.id   AF-A0A2K3P9T7-F1
#
_cell.length_a   1.000
_cell.length_b   1.000
_cell.length_c   1.000
_cell.angle_alpha   90.00
_cell.angle_beta   90.00
_cell.angle_gamma   90.00
#
_symmetry.space_group_name_H-M   'P 1'
#
loop_
_entity.id
_entity.type
_entity.pdbx_description
1 polymer ?
#
loop_
_entity_poly.entity_id
_entity_poly.type
_entity_poly.pdbx_seq_one_letter_code
_entity_poly.pdbx_strand_id
1 'polypeptide(L)'
;MESASELVEFPLLLTPIDSHYRACTIPYRFPSDNPRKPTPTEISWIDLFLNSIPSFKKRAESDTSVPDAASKAEKFAQRYADILEDFKKDPESHGGPPDCILLCRLRELILRELGFSDIFKKVKDEENAKAISLFENVVRVNDAIEDEGKRIDNLVRGIFAGNIFDLGSAQLAEVFSKDGMSFLASCQNLVPRPWVIDDLDAFKVKWSKKLWKKASFCVHKSIKQEVIIFVDNSGADIILGILPFARELLRRGSQVVLAANDLPSINDVTYPELVEIISKLKDEGGNLVGVSSSNLLIANSGNDLPVIDLTRVSQELAYLANDADLVVLEGMVSSSLGIIGNFYYSYVGF
;
A
#
# COMPACT_ATOMS: atom_id res chain seq x y z
N MET A 1 8.87 9.95 16.97
CA MET A 1 10.24 9.55 16.63
C MET A 1 10.33 9.65 15.13
N GLU A 2 11.20 10.51 14.61
CA GLU A 2 11.51 10.54 13.17
C GLU A 2 12.25 9.26 12.78
N SER A 3 12.01 8.76 11.56
CA SER A 3 12.76 7.65 10.98
C SER A 3 14.26 7.94 11.07
N ALA A 4 15.06 6.98 11.53
CA ALA A 4 16.48 7.18 11.81
C ALA A 4 17.36 7.29 10.54
N SER A 5 16.80 7.08 9.34
CA SER A 5 17.53 7.10 8.08
C SER A 5 17.21 8.34 7.24
N GLU A 6 18.25 8.94 6.65
CA GLU A 6 18.10 9.99 5.65
C GLU A 6 17.29 9.46 4.45
N LEU A 7 16.23 10.19 4.08
CA LEU A 7 15.38 9.84 2.94
C LEU A 7 15.98 10.38 1.64
N VAL A 8 15.89 9.60 0.57
CA VAL A 8 16.43 9.90 -0.76
C VAL A 8 15.36 9.75 -1.83
N GLU A 9 15.65 10.24 -3.03
CA GLU A 9 14.76 10.08 -4.19
C GLU A 9 14.74 8.63 -4.68
N PHE A 10 13.56 8.13 -5.06
CA PHE A 10 13.43 6.81 -5.65
C PHE A 10 14.15 6.77 -7.01
N PRO A 11 15.05 5.80 -7.25
CA PRO A 11 16.05 5.87 -8.34
C PRO A 11 15.45 5.80 -9.75
N LEU A 12 14.20 5.36 -9.88
CA LEU A 12 13.53 5.24 -11.17
C LEU A 12 12.65 6.44 -11.52
N LEU A 13 12.61 7.48 -10.68
CA LEU A 13 11.97 8.75 -11.02
C LEU A 13 12.72 9.42 -12.17
N LEU A 14 11.99 9.95 -13.16
CA LEU A 14 12.60 10.69 -14.25
C LEU A 14 13.18 12.01 -13.77
N THR A 15 14.42 12.30 -14.18
CA THR A 15 15.09 13.57 -13.92
C THR A 15 14.88 14.55 -15.09
N PRO A 16 14.67 15.86 -14.83
CA PRO A 16 14.57 16.49 -13.50
C PRO A 16 13.22 16.21 -12.82
N ILE A 17 13.27 15.77 -11.56
CA ILE A 17 12.11 15.25 -10.81
C ILE A 17 11.00 16.31 -10.68
N ASP A 18 11.36 17.55 -10.35
CA ASP A 18 10.41 18.66 -10.19
C ASP A 18 9.54 18.93 -11.44
N SER A 19 10.00 18.48 -12.61
CA SER A 19 9.27 18.64 -13.87
C SER A 19 8.43 17.41 -14.26
N HIS A 20 8.67 16.26 -13.62
CA HIS A 20 8.14 14.96 -14.07
C HIS A 20 7.42 14.17 -12.98
N TYR A 21 7.50 14.58 -11.72
CA TYR A 21 6.89 13.89 -10.61
C TYR A 21 6.13 14.84 -9.69
N ARG A 22 4.91 14.46 -9.35
CA ARG A 22 4.15 15.06 -8.25
C ARG A 22 3.48 13.95 -7.45
N ALA A 23 3.82 13.86 -6.17
CA ALA A 23 3.27 12.82 -5.30
C ALA A 23 1.74 12.92 -5.18
N CYS A 24 1.16 14.12 -5.05
CA CYS A 24 -0.29 14.29 -5.01
C CYS A 24 -0.90 14.31 -6.41
N THR A 25 -1.66 13.25 -6.75
CA THR A 25 -2.33 13.09 -8.05
C THR A 25 -3.38 14.16 -8.33
N ILE A 26 -4.24 14.46 -7.36
CA ILE A 26 -5.35 15.40 -7.55
C ILE A 26 -4.90 16.79 -7.13
N PRO A 27 -4.81 17.77 -8.04
CA PRO A 27 -4.48 19.13 -7.67
C PRO A 27 -5.66 19.77 -6.93
N TYR A 28 -5.47 20.16 -5.68
CA TYR A 28 -6.52 20.87 -4.93
C TYR A 28 -6.58 22.35 -5.33
N ARG A 29 -5.47 22.88 -5.84
CA ARG A 29 -5.27 24.29 -6.17
C ARG A 29 -4.38 24.44 -7.39
N PHE A 30 -4.66 25.48 -8.17
CA PHE A 30 -3.81 26.00 -9.24
C PHE A 30 -3.19 27.35 -8.86
N PRO A 31 -2.05 27.75 -9.47
CA PRO A 31 -1.41 29.04 -9.20
C PRO A 31 -2.29 30.27 -9.47
N SER A 32 -3.34 30.13 -10.29
CA SER A 32 -4.30 31.20 -10.59
C SER A 32 -5.37 31.40 -9.53
N ASP A 33 -5.53 30.47 -8.59
CA ASP A 33 -6.58 30.54 -7.56
C ASP A 33 -6.24 31.59 -6.50
N ASN A 34 -7.26 32.16 -5.85
CA ASN A 34 -7.06 33.13 -4.78
C ASN A 34 -6.40 32.45 -3.57
N PRO A 35 -5.18 32.84 -3.16
CA PRO A 35 -4.46 32.16 -2.08
C PRO A 35 -5.12 32.33 -0.71
N ARG A 36 -5.97 33.35 -0.53
CA ARG A 36 -6.66 33.65 0.74
C ARG A 36 -8.04 33.00 0.88
N LYS A 37 -8.45 32.16 -0.07
CA LYS A 37 -9.75 31.48 -0.04
C LYS A 37 -9.57 30.02 -0.42
N PRO A 38 -10.19 29.09 0.32
CA PRO A 38 -10.11 27.69 -0.07
C PRO A 38 -10.83 27.46 -1.40
N THR A 39 -10.29 26.56 -2.23
CA THR A 39 -10.95 26.11 -3.45
C THR A 39 -12.06 25.11 -3.11
N PRO A 40 -13.02 24.85 -4.02
CA PRO A 40 -14.01 23.80 -3.82
C PRO A 40 -13.39 22.41 -3.61
N THR A 41 -12.26 22.13 -4.28
CA THR A 41 -11.55 20.86 -4.13
C THR A 41 -10.90 20.74 -2.76
N GLU A 42 -10.23 21.80 -2.28
CA GLU A 42 -9.68 21.83 -0.91
C GLU A 42 -10.79 21.58 0.12
N ILE A 43 -11.94 22.26 0.01
CA ILE A 43 -13.07 22.06 0.92
C ILE A 43 -13.56 20.61 0.89
N SER A 44 -13.75 20.04 -0.30
CA SER A 44 -14.23 18.65 -0.44
C SER A 44 -13.28 17.64 0.21
N TRP A 45 -11.97 17.83 0.08
CA TRP A 45 -10.98 16.95 0.71
C TRP A 45 -10.90 17.20 2.21
N ILE A 46 -10.91 18.45 2.67
CA ILE A 46 -10.98 18.77 4.10
C ILE A 46 -12.21 18.11 4.75
N ASP A 47 -13.38 18.18 4.10
CA ASP A 47 -14.61 17.55 4.56
C ASP A 47 -14.50 16.01 4.60
N LEU A 48 -13.82 15.40 3.63
CA LEU A 48 -13.52 13.96 3.65
C LEU A 48 -12.73 13.58 4.92
N PHE A 49 -11.66 14.32 5.24
CA PHE A 49 -10.85 14.07 6.42
C PHE A 49 -11.59 14.38 7.73
N LEU A 50 -12.42 15.43 7.77
CA LEU A 50 -13.32 15.72 8.92
C LEU A 50 -14.26 14.55 9.20
N ASN A 51 -14.85 13.98 8.14
CA ASN A 51 -15.77 12.84 8.26
C ASN A 51 -15.07 11.56 8.74
N SER A 52 -13.73 11.47 8.64
CA SER A 52 -12.98 10.32 9.17
C SER A 52 -12.77 10.37 10.69
N ILE A 53 -12.83 11.56 11.31
CA ILE A 53 -12.50 11.77 12.73
C ILE A 53 -13.24 10.82 13.67
N PRO A 54 -14.57 10.59 13.54
CA PRO A 54 -15.28 9.71 14.47
C PRO A 54 -14.75 8.27 14.46
N SER A 55 -14.32 7.76 13.30
CA SER A 55 -13.77 6.41 13.17
C SER A 55 -12.42 6.30 13.88
N PHE A 56 -11.51 7.24 13.61
CA PHE A 56 -10.20 7.30 14.26
C PHE A 56 -10.32 7.50 15.77
N LYS A 57 -11.21 8.41 16.21
CA LYS A 57 -11.51 8.62 17.62
C LYS A 57 -11.95 7.32 18.29
N LYS A 58 -12.95 6.62 17.72
CA LYS A 58 -13.45 5.36 18.27
C LYS A 58 -12.35 4.28 18.39
N ARG A 59 -11.46 4.18 17.40
CA ARG A 59 -10.31 3.27 17.45
C ARG A 59 -9.35 3.67 18.56
N ALA A 60 -8.97 4.95 18.62
CA ALA A 60 -8.08 5.49 19.63
C ALA A 60 -8.64 5.32 21.07
N GLU A 61 -9.94 5.56 21.29
CA GLU A 61 -10.61 5.36 22.59
C GLU A 61 -10.51 3.91 23.08
N SER A 62 -10.46 2.95 22.15
CA SER A 62 -10.39 1.52 22.45
C SER A 62 -8.96 0.98 22.60
N ASP A 63 -7.94 1.81 22.38
CA ASP A 63 -6.54 1.42 22.49
C ASP A 63 -6.12 1.29 23.96
N THR A 64 -6.12 0.05 24.45
CA THR A 64 -5.75 -0.28 25.83
C THR A 64 -4.26 -0.13 26.13
N SER A 65 -3.40 0.09 25.13
CA SER A 65 -1.96 0.31 25.34
C SER A 65 -1.66 1.73 25.82
N VAL A 66 -2.59 2.66 25.65
CA VAL A 66 -2.43 4.07 26.00
C VAL A 66 -3.19 4.40 27.29
N PRO A 67 -2.53 4.95 28.32
CA PRO A 67 -3.22 5.40 29.53
C PRO A 67 -4.10 6.62 29.20
N ASP A 68 -5.33 6.62 29.75
CA ASP A 68 -6.33 7.67 29.52
C ASP A 68 -6.68 7.85 28.02
N ALA A 69 -6.72 6.73 27.28
CA ALA A 69 -6.99 6.68 25.85
C ALA A 69 -8.26 7.47 25.46
N ALA A 70 -9.34 7.36 26.23
CA ALA A 70 -10.58 8.06 25.97
C ALA A 70 -10.42 9.60 25.96
N SER A 71 -9.78 10.17 27.00
CA SER A 71 -9.52 11.62 27.03
C SER A 71 -8.58 12.06 25.91
N LYS A 72 -7.55 11.27 25.61
CA LYS A 72 -6.61 11.57 24.54
C LYS A 72 -7.25 11.48 23.16
N ALA A 73 -8.16 10.54 22.93
CA ALA A 73 -8.89 10.43 21.67
C ALA A 73 -9.85 11.61 21.46
N GLU A 74 -10.48 12.12 22.52
CA GLU A 74 -11.25 13.38 22.45
C GLU A 74 -10.34 14.57 22.07
N LYS A 75 -9.16 14.66 22.69
CA LYS A 75 -8.16 15.69 22.34
C LYS A 75 -7.69 15.57 20.89
N PHE A 76 -7.50 14.36 20.38
CA PHE A 76 -7.20 14.12 18.97
C PHE A 76 -8.30 14.68 18.07
N ALA A 77 -9.55 14.29 18.34
CA ALA A 77 -10.69 14.70 17.53
C ALA A 77 -10.85 16.22 17.51
N GLN A 78 -10.74 16.87 18.66
CA GLN A 78 -10.81 18.33 18.78
C GLN A 78 -9.66 19.01 18.02
N ARG A 79 -8.40 18.63 18.31
CA ARG A 79 -7.23 19.28 17.68
C ARG A 79 -7.23 19.14 16.17
N TYR A 80 -7.57 17.95 15.67
CA TYR A 80 -7.56 17.70 14.23
C TYR A 80 -8.72 18.42 13.54
N ALA A 81 -9.91 18.42 14.13
CA ALA A 81 -11.05 19.19 13.61
C ALA A 81 -10.74 20.70 13.55
N ASP A 82 -10.12 21.27 14.59
CA ASP A 82 -9.76 22.69 14.62
C ASP A 82 -8.79 23.06 13.49
N ILE A 83 -7.76 22.23 13.26
CA ILE A 83 -6.81 22.42 12.15
C ILE A 83 -7.52 22.35 10.78
N LEU A 84 -8.41 21.37 10.59
CA LEU A 84 -9.16 21.23 9.34
C LEU A 84 -10.11 22.41 9.09
N GLU A 85 -10.77 22.93 10.12
CA GLU A 85 -11.61 24.13 10.02
C GLU A 85 -10.79 25.41 9.83
N ASP A 86 -9.55 25.46 10.31
CA ASP A 86 -8.64 26.57 10.05
C ASP A 86 -8.21 26.61 8.57
N PHE A 87 -7.96 25.48 7.91
CA PHE A 87 -7.71 25.44 6.47
C PHE A 87 -8.88 26.01 5.64
N LYS A 88 -10.12 25.84 6.10
CA LYS A 88 -11.31 26.45 5.44
C LYS A 88 -11.35 27.97 5.60
N LYS A 89 -10.69 28.53 6.61
CA LYS A 89 -10.62 29.98 6.85
C LYS A 89 -9.40 30.60 6.18
N ASP A 90 -8.26 29.92 6.25
CA ASP A 90 -6.97 30.34 5.73
C ASP A 90 -6.19 29.13 5.17
N PRO A 91 -6.15 28.94 3.84
CA PRO A 91 -5.44 27.82 3.23
C PRO A 91 -3.95 27.76 3.58
N GLU A 92 -3.29 28.90 3.85
CA GLU A 92 -1.86 28.98 4.18
C GLU A 92 -1.58 28.63 5.65
N SER A 93 -2.62 28.41 6.46
CA SER A 93 -2.46 27.97 7.86
C SER A 93 -1.81 26.59 7.94
N HIS A 94 -1.21 26.26 9.09
CA HIS A 94 -0.69 24.91 9.39
C HIS A 94 0.25 24.30 8.32
N GLY A 95 0.95 25.16 7.54
CA GLY A 95 1.87 24.73 6.48
C GLY A 95 1.23 24.44 5.12
N GLY A 96 0.00 24.92 4.88
CA GLY A 96 -0.70 24.76 3.60
C GLY A 96 -0.21 25.71 2.50
N PRO A 97 -0.90 25.75 1.34
CA PRO A 97 -2.20 25.13 1.04
C PRO A 97 -2.23 23.60 1.18
N PRO A 98 -3.34 23.00 1.65
CA PRO A 98 -3.38 21.58 1.94
C PRO A 98 -3.34 20.73 0.68
N ASP A 99 -2.70 19.58 0.79
CA ASP A 99 -2.81 18.44 -0.12
C ASP A 99 -3.05 17.14 0.68
N CYS A 100 -3.18 16.00 0.00
CA CYS A 100 -3.45 14.73 0.69
C CYS A 100 -2.33 14.36 1.69
N ILE A 101 -1.07 14.60 1.33
CA ILE A 101 0.09 14.31 2.17
C ILE A 101 0.03 15.13 3.46
N LEU A 102 -0.21 16.44 3.36
CA LEU A 102 -0.29 17.30 4.54
C LEU A 102 -1.45 16.91 5.46
N LEU A 103 -2.63 16.62 4.90
CA LEU A 103 -3.80 16.21 5.68
C LEU A 103 -3.55 14.88 6.41
N CYS A 104 -3.00 13.87 5.73
CA CYS A 104 -2.58 12.62 6.36
C CYS A 104 -1.53 12.84 7.45
N ARG A 105 -0.50 13.64 7.16
CA ARG A 105 0.61 13.89 8.09
C ARG A 105 0.14 14.57 9.37
N LEU A 106 -0.73 15.57 9.28
CA LEU A 106 -1.27 16.25 10.45
C LEU A 106 -2.10 15.31 11.33
N ARG A 107 -2.88 14.40 10.73
CA ARG A 107 -3.61 13.36 11.47
C ARG A 107 -2.67 12.48 12.28
N GLU A 108 -1.65 11.90 11.63
CA GLU A 108 -0.71 10.98 12.26
C GLU A 108 0.14 11.68 13.34
N LEU A 109 0.59 12.92 13.09
CA LEU A 109 1.34 13.71 14.07
C LEU A 109 0.55 13.91 15.37
N ILE A 110 -0.73 14.30 15.28
CA ILE A 110 -1.55 14.55 16.48
C ILE A 110 -1.75 13.25 17.28
N LEU A 111 -2.05 12.13 16.61
CA LEU A 111 -2.17 10.83 17.28
C LEU A 111 -0.88 10.46 18.03
N ARG A 112 0.27 10.59 17.36
CA ARG A 112 1.59 10.26 17.91
C ARG A 112 1.98 11.17 19.07
N GLU A 113 1.72 12.47 18.97
CA GLU A 113 1.95 13.43 20.07
C GLU A 113 1.14 13.12 21.31
N LEU A 114 -0.07 12.59 21.14
CA LEU A 114 -0.93 12.17 22.26
C LEU A 114 -0.51 10.80 22.83
N GLY A 115 0.46 10.13 22.21
CA GLY A 115 1.05 8.88 22.65
C GLY A 115 0.42 7.63 22.04
N PHE A 116 -0.45 7.78 21.02
CA PHE A 116 -0.92 6.65 20.25
C PHE A 116 0.18 6.21 19.28
N SER A 117 0.56 4.93 19.32
CA SER A 117 1.55 4.36 18.42
C SER A 117 0.91 3.65 17.23
N ASP A 118 -0.14 2.86 17.50
CA ASP A 118 -0.88 2.13 16.47
C ASP A 118 -2.30 1.80 16.96
N ILE A 119 -3.26 2.68 16.66
CA ILE A 119 -4.67 2.50 17.07
C ILE A 119 -5.39 1.38 16.29
N PHE A 120 -4.75 0.81 15.27
CA PHE A 120 -5.28 -0.28 14.44
C PHE A 120 -4.61 -1.63 14.74
N LYS A 121 -3.58 -1.67 15.61
CA LYS A 121 -2.79 -2.88 15.86
C LYS A 121 -3.63 -4.13 16.13
N LYS A 122 -4.57 -4.03 17.05
CA LYS A 122 -5.44 -5.16 17.43
C LYS A 122 -6.20 -5.71 16.22
N VAL A 123 -6.75 -4.83 15.39
CA VAL A 123 -7.57 -5.28 14.25
C VAL A 123 -6.69 -5.83 13.12
N LYS A 124 -5.51 -5.24 12.89
CA LYS A 124 -4.49 -5.79 11.98
C LYS A 124 -4.11 -7.21 12.40
N ASP A 125 -3.84 -7.45 13.68
CA ASP A 125 -3.44 -8.76 14.19
C ASP A 125 -4.55 -9.81 14.02
N GLU A 126 -5.81 -9.44 14.31
CA GLU A 126 -6.97 -10.32 14.13
C GLU A 126 -7.18 -10.70 12.66
N GLU A 127 -7.03 -9.75 11.73
CA GLU A 127 -7.18 -10.01 10.31
C GLU A 127 -6.01 -10.76 9.71
N ASN A 128 -4.78 -10.43 10.11
CA ASN A 128 -3.58 -11.18 9.74
C ASN A 128 -3.73 -12.65 10.14
N ALA A 129 -4.19 -12.93 11.37
CA ALA A 129 -4.41 -14.30 11.82
C ALA A 129 -5.45 -15.05 10.98
N LYS A 130 -6.57 -14.39 10.62
CA LYS A 130 -7.60 -14.96 9.75
C LYS A 130 -7.08 -15.19 8.32
N ALA A 131 -6.33 -14.25 7.77
CA ALA A 131 -5.81 -14.37 6.40
C ALA A 131 -4.70 -15.43 6.31
N ILE A 132 -3.83 -15.54 7.32
CA ILE A 132 -2.82 -16.60 7.41
C ILE A 132 -3.46 -18.00 7.34
N SER A 133 -4.58 -18.23 8.04
CA SER A 133 -5.23 -19.55 8.02
C SER A 133 -5.83 -19.92 6.65
N LEU A 134 -6.01 -18.95 5.76
CA LEU A 134 -6.59 -19.13 4.42
C LEU A 134 -5.54 -19.15 3.30
N PHE A 135 -4.33 -18.68 3.58
CA PHE A 135 -3.26 -18.46 2.60
C PHE A 135 -3.01 -19.69 1.71
N GLU A 136 -2.80 -20.86 2.32
CA GLU A 136 -2.48 -22.07 1.58
C GLU A 136 -3.60 -22.49 0.62
N ASN A 137 -4.87 -22.38 1.04
CA ASN A 137 -6.00 -22.73 0.19
C ASN A 137 -6.12 -21.77 -1.02
N VAL A 138 -5.98 -20.46 -0.78
CA VAL A 138 -6.00 -19.44 -1.85
C VAL A 138 -4.86 -19.69 -2.85
N VAL A 139 -3.66 -20.03 -2.37
CA VAL A 139 -2.53 -20.38 -3.24
C VAL A 139 -2.82 -21.62 -4.07
N ARG A 140 -3.35 -22.70 -3.48
CA ARG A 140 -3.67 -23.95 -4.19
C ARG A 140 -4.75 -23.74 -5.26
N VAL A 141 -5.75 -22.89 -5.00
CA VAL A 141 -6.78 -22.53 -6.00
C VAL A 141 -6.15 -21.82 -7.20
N ASN A 142 -5.22 -20.89 -6.97
CA ASN A 142 -4.47 -20.24 -8.05
C ASN A 142 -3.58 -21.24 -8.82
N ASP A 143 -2.90 -22.14 -8.11
CA ASP A 143 -2.03 -23.14 -8.72
C ASP A 143 -2.78 -24.14 -9.60
N ALA A 144 -4.05 -24.44 -9.28
CA ALA A 144 -4.90 -25.32 -10.08
C ALA A 144 -5.32 -24.72 -11.44
N ILE A 145 -5.16 -23.41 -11.65
CA ILE A 145 -5.44 -22.77 -12.95
C ILE A 145 -4.26 -23.05 -13.88
N GLU A 146 -4.40 -23.99 -14.80
CA GLU A 146 -3.31 -24.40 -15.72
C GLU A 146 -2.91 -23.29 -16.70
N ASP A 147 -3.88 -22.57 -17.25
CA ASP A 147 -3.64 -21.47 -18.19
C ASP A 147 -3.00 -20.28 -17.47
N GLU A 148 -1.75 -19.95 -17.83
CA GLU A 148 -0.99 -18.87 -17.19
C GLU A 148 -1.70 -17.51 -17.30
N GLY A 149 -2.40 -17.26 -18.43
CA GLY A 149 -3.13 -16.02 -18.67
C GLY A 149 -4.37 -15.87 -17.78
N LYS A 150 -5.07 -16.96 -17.48
CA LYS A 150 -6.17 -17.00 -16.52
C LYS A 150 -5.66 -16.95 -15.08
N ARG A 151 -4.51 -17.58 -14.80
CA ARG A 151 -3.92 -17.55 -13.46
C ARG A 151 -3.54 -16.12 -13.06
N ILE A 152 -2.87 -15.39 -13.94
CA ILE A 152 -2.53 -13.98 -13.69
C ILE A 152 -3.76 -13.08 -13.59
N ASP A 153 -4.81 -13.34 -14.37
CA ASP A 153 -6.11 -12.66 -14.24
C ASP A 153 -6.69 -12.86 -12.83
N ASN A 154 -6.70 -14.10 -12.34
CA ASN A 154 -7.21 -14.44 -11.02
C ASN A 154 -6.35 -13.84 -9.88
N LEU A 155 -5.03 -13.81 -10.04
CA LEU A 155 -4.12 -13.17 -9.06
C LEU A 155 -4.34 -11.66 -8.97
N VAL A 156 -4.49 -10.97 -10.11
CA VAL A 156 -4.80 -9.53 -10.15
C VAL A 156 -6.16 -9.24 -9.52
N ARG A 157 -7.17 -10.07 -9.78
CA ARG A 157 -8.47 -10.00 -9.07
C ARG A 157 -8.33 -10.23 -7.57
N GLY A 158 -7.41 -11.11 -7.16
CA GLY A 158 -7.09 -11.34 -5.76
C GLY A 158 -6.54 -10.09 -5.07
N ILE A 159 -5.66 -9.34 -5.73
CA ILE A 159 -5.15 -8.06 -5.23
C ILE A 159 -6.31 -7.07 -5.02
N PHE A 160 -7.16 -6.89 -6.04
CA PHE A 160 -8.32 -6.00 -5.92
C PHE A 160 -9.29 -6.42 -4.81
N ALA A 161 -9.59 -7.71 -4.71
CA ALA A 161 -10.48 -8.22 -3.68
C ALA A 161 -9.89 -8.01 -2.28
N GLY A 162 -8.58 -8.21 -2.12
CA GLY A 162 -7.84 -7.98 -0.88
C GLY A 162 -7.97 -6.54 -0.39
N ASN A 163 -7.68 -5.58 -1.28
CA ASN A 163 -7.78 -4.15 -0.96
C ASN A 163 -9.23 -3.68 -0.68
N ILE A 164 -10.25 -4.31 -1.29
CA ILE A 164 -11.67 -4.00 -0.99
C ILE A 164 -12.07 -4.45 0.43
N PHE A 165 -11.44 -5.48 0.99
CA PHE A 165 -11.60 -5.84 2.39
C PHE A 165 -10.82 -4.87 3.29
N ASP A 166 -11.00 -3.58 3.08
CA ASP A 166 -10.46 -2.51 3.91
C ASP A 166 -11.25 -2.41 5.23
N LEU A 167 -10.49 -2.36 6.31
CA LEU A 167 -10.87 -2.21 7.72
C LEU A 167 -11.72 -0.95 8.01
N GLY A 168 -11.78 -0.02 7.05
CA GLY A 168 -12.62 1.17 7.08
C GLY A 168 -14.10 0.93 6.75
N SER A 169 -14.44 -0.18 6.07
CA SER A 169 -15.83 -0.48 5.70
C SER A 169 -16.48 -1.42 6.73
N ALA A 170 -17.23 -0.84 7.67
CA ALA A 170 -17.98 -1.59 8.68
C ALA A 170 -18.94 -2.66 8.12
N GLN A 171 -19.21 -2.65 6.81
CA GLN A 171 -20.09 -3.61 6.13
C GLN A 171 -19.40 -4.87 5.60
N LEU A 172 -18.07 -4.90 5.43
CA LEU A 172 -17.38 -6.06 4.84
C LEU A 172 -16.72 -6.99 5.86
N ALA A 173 -16.49 -6.52 7.10
CA ALA A 173 -15.89 -7.31 8.18
C ALA A 173 -16.76 -8.51 8.64
N GLU A 174 -18.08 -8.47 8.42
CA GLU A 174 -19.00 -9.56 8.77
C GLU A 174 -18.98 -10.72 7.76
N VAL A 175 -18.34 -10.57 6.59
CA VAL A 175 -18.41 -11.55 5.50
C VAL A 175 -17.28 -12.59 5.53
N PHE A 176 -16.27 -12.45 6.39
CA PHE A 176 -15.22 -13.47 6.52
C PHE A 176 -15.70 -14.71 7.29
N SER A 177 -16.27 -15.68 6.57
CA SER A 177 -16.52 -17.02 7.11
C SER A 177 -15.20 -17.79 7.28
N LYS A 178 -15.17 -18.75 8.21
CA LYS A 178 -13.98 -19.53 8.58
C LYS A 178 -13.35 -20.36 7.43
N ASP A 179 -14.04 -20.48 6.29
CA ASP A 179 -13.67 -21.43 5.23
C ASP A 179 -13.02 -20.76 3.99
N GLY A 180 -12.77 -19.44 4.01
CA GLY A 180 -12.10 -18.71 2.92
C GLY A 180 -12.91 -18.53 1.63
N MET A 181 -14.11 -19.11 1.58
CA MET A 181 -15.08 -18.96 0.49
C MET A 181 -15.49 -17.50 0.27
N SER A 182 -15.42 -16.65 1.30
CA SER A 182 -15.73 -15.22 1.21
C SER A 182 -14.73 -14.44 0.36
N PHE A 183 -13.43 -14.68 0.54
CA PHE A 183 -12.39 -14.00 -0.24
C PHE A 183 -12.46 -14.40 -1.72
N LEU A 184 -12.55 -15.71 -1.99
CA LEU A 184 -12.67 -16.22 -3.35
C LEU A 184 -13.97 -15.76 -4.03
N ALA A 185 -15.07 -15.65 -3.29
CA ALA A 185 -16.32 -15.08 -3.80
C ALA A 185 -16.18 -13.59 -4.14
N SER A 186 -15.49 -12.81 -3.31
CA SER A 186 -15.21 -11.40 -3.61
C SER A 186 -14.38 -11.22 -4.87
N CYS A 187 -13.40 -12.09 -5.14
CA CYS A 187 -12.66 -12.08 -6.42
C CYS A 187 -13.58 -12.21 -7.66
N GLN A 188 -14.73 -12.90 -7.51
CA GLN A 188 -15.71 -13.10 -8.58
C GLN A 188 -16.76 -11.98 -8.66
N ASN A 189 -16.98 -11.24 -7.56
CA ASN A 189 -17.99 -10.18 -7.46
C ASN A 189 -17.42 -8.78 -7.72
N LEU A 190 -16.18 -8.68 -8.23
CA LEU A 190 -15.61 -7.41 -8.68
C LEU A 190 -16.42 -6.83 -9.84
N VAL A 191 -16.36 -5.50 -9.98
CA VAL A 191 -16.95 -4.80 -11.14
C VAL A 191 -16.45 -5.44 -12.43
N PRO A 192 -17.34 -5.74 -13.40
CA PRO A 192 -16.95 -6.38 -14.65
C PRO A 192 -16.02 -5.48 -15.47
N ARG A 193 -15.09 -6.09 -16.21
CA ARG A 193 -14.22 -5.39 -17.16
C ARG A 193 -15.05 -4.83 -18.35
N PRO A 194 -14.61 -3.74 -19.00
CA PRO A 194 -13.38 -3.00 -18.74
C PRO A 194 -13.46 -2.16 -17.46
N TRP A 195 -12.38 -2.15 -16.69
CA TRP A 195 -12.24 -1.22 -15.56
C TRP A 195 -11.99 0.22 -16.04
N VAL A 196 -12.06 1.20 -15.13
CA VAL A 196 -11.85 2.62 -15.44
C VAL A 196 -10.52 2.88 -16.14
N ILE A 197 -9.47 2.19 -15.69
CA ILE A 197 -8.17 2.04 -16.36
C ILE A 197 -7.91 0.53 -16.41
N ASP A 198 -7.75 -0.02 -17.61
CA ASP A 198 -7.67 -1.47 -17.80
C ASP A 198 -6.55 -1.84 -18.78
N ASP A 199 -5.34 -1.93 -18.24
CA ASP A 199 -4.13 -2.36 -18.95
C ASP A 199 -3.78 -3.83 -18.71
N LEU A 200 -4.70 -4.62 -18.13
CA LEU A 200 -4.42 -6.01 -17.74
C LEU A 200 -4.03 -6.87 -18.95
N ASP A 201 -4.68 -6.70 -20.10
CA ASP A 201 -4.35 -7.49 -21.28
C ASP A 201 -2.96 -7.12 -21.85
N ALA A 202 -2.60 -5.83 -21.82
CA ALA A 202 -1.26 -5.38 -22.20
C ALA A 202 -0.19 -5.92 -21.23
N PHE A 203 -0.49 -5.94 -19.93
CA PHE A 203 0.35 -6.56 -18.91
C PHE A 203 0.52 -8.07 -19.15
N LYS A 204 -0.57 -8.79 -19.46
CA LYS A 204 -0.55 -10.24 -19.77
C LYS A 204 0.32 -10.58 -20.98
N VAL A 205 0.32 -9.72 -22.00
CA VAL A 205 1.21 -9.89 -23.16
C VAL A 205 2.69 -9.77 -22.76
N LYS A 206 3.04 -8.85 -21.84
CA LYS A 206 4.40 -8.73 -21.31
C LYS A 206 4.76 -9.89 -20.38
N TRP A 207 3.80 -10.31 -19.55
CA TRP A 207 3.92 -11.43 -18.60
C TRP A 207 4.20 -12.77 -19.27
N SER A 208 3.49 -13.06 -20.37
CA SER A 208 3.59 -14.33 -21.11
C SER A 208 4.87 -14.45 -21.95
N LYS A 209 5.52 -13.34 -22.30
CA LYS A 209 6.81 -13.37 -22.97
C LYS A 209 7.85 -13.97 -22.02
N LYS A 210 8.41 -15.14 -22.37
CA LYS A 210 9.61 -15.74 -21.75
C LYS A 210 10.89 -14.88 -21.89
N LEU A 211 10.76 -13.64 -22.36
CA LEU A 211 11.84 -12.69 -22.65
C LEU A 211 12.29 -11.95 -21.38
N TRP A 212 12.70 -12.69 -20.35
CA TRP A 212 13.35 -12.08 -19.17
C TRP A 212 14.54 -12.90 -18.66
N LYS A 213 14.92 -13.98 -19.36
CA LYS A 213 16.32 -14.43 -19.36
C LYS A 213 17.11 -13.38 -20.16
N LYS A 214 17.60 -12.30 -19.52
CA LYS A 214 18.71 -11.54 -20.14
C LYS A 214 19.77 -12.60 -20.49
N ALA A 215 20.14 -12.64 -21.76
CA ALA A 215 20.96 -13.70 -22.33
C ALA A 215 22.13 -14.00 -21.38
N SER A 216 22.22 -15.25 -20.91
CA SER A 216 23.35 -15.78 -20.16
C SER A 216 24.57 -15.83 -21.08
N PHE A 217 25.14 -14.68 -21.41
CA PHE A 217 26.44 -14.54 -22.05
C PHE A 217 27.50 -14.03 -21.06
N CYS A 218 27.09 -13.65 -19.85
CA CYS A 218 27.98 -13.30 -18.76
C CYS A 218 27.99 -14.43 -17.71
N VAL A 219 29.11 -15.15 -17.63
CA VAL A 219 29.34 -16.35 -16.79
C VAL A 219 29.26 -16.07 -15.27
N HIS A 220 29.02 -14.82 -14.83
CA HIS A 220 29.15 -14.42 -13.42
C HIS A 220 27.93 -13.72 -12.79
N LYS A 221 26.81 -13.50 -13.51
CA LYS A 221 25.58 -12.97 -12.89
C LYS A 221 24.37 -13.63 -13.56
N SER A 222 23.70 -14.55 -12.88
CA SER A 222 22.36 -14.97 -13.26
C SER A 222 21.46 -13.75 -13.13
N ILE A 223 21.18 -13.07 -14.24
CA ILE A 223 20.35 -11.86 -14.20
C ILE A 223 18.91 -12.30 -13.93
N LYS A 224 18.43 -12.03 -12.72
CA LYS A 224 17.03 -12.21 -12.31
C LYS A 224 16.28 -10.93 -12.65
N GLN A 225 15.00 -11.07 -12.99
CA GLN A 225 14.10 -9.93 -13.06
C GLN A 225 13.87 -9.39 -11.65
N GLU A 226 13.95 -8.08 -11.45
CA GLU A 226 13.73 -7.44 -10.15
C GLU A 226 12.38 -6.72 -10.15
N VAL A 227 11.52 -7.08 -9.21
CA VAL A 227 10.19 -6.50 -9.03
C VAL A 227 10.09 -5.85 -7.67
N ILE A 228 9.72 -4.58 -7.62
CA ILE A 228 9.41 -3.86 -6.38
C ILE A 228 7.89 -3.73 -6.27
N ILE A 229 7.34 -4.10 -5.12
CA ILE A 229 5.91 -3.96 -4.81
C ILE A 229 5.81 -3.11 -3.56
N PHE A 230 5.23 -1.91 -3.68
CA PHE A 230 4.80 -1.12 -2.53
C PHE A 230 3.45 -1.67 -2.07
N VAL A 231 3.40 -2.12 -0.83
CA VAL A 231 2.23 -2.80 -0.26
C VAL A 231 1.39 -1.83 0.57
N ASP A 232 0.08 -2.03 0.60
CA ASP A 232 -0.86 -1.19 1.35
C ASP A 232 -1.28 -1.91 2.66
N ASN A 233 -2.42 -2.59 2.67
CA ASN A 233 -3.08 -2.97 3.91
C ASN A 233 -2.61 -4.31 4.51
N SER A 234 -2.76 -4.43 5.82
CA SER A 234 -2.69 -5.72 6.53
C SER A 234 -3.86 -6.64 6.16
N GLY A 235 -3.82 -7.89 6.65
CA GLY A 235 -4.93 -8.83 6.51
C GLY A 235 -5.03 -9.44 5.12
N ALA A 236 -6.24 -9.46 4.56
CA ALA A 236 -6.51 -10.14 3.30
C ALA A 236 -5.76 -9.53 2.10
N ASP A 237 -5.49 -8.22 2.14
CA ASP A 237 -4.77 -7.51 1.09
C ASP A 237 -3.35 -8.05 0.90
N ILE A 238 -2.45 -7.80 1.86
CA ILE A 238 -1.09 -8.32 1.80
C ILE A 238 -1.08 -9.85 1.73
N ILE A 239 -1.85 -10.55 2.56
CA ILE A 239 -1.70 -12.01 2.71
C ILE A 239 -2.37 -12.81 1.60
N LEU A 240 -3.56 -12.44 1.14
CA LEU A 240 -4.33 -13.22 0.16
C LEU A 240 -4.33 -12.60 -1.24
N GLY A 241 -3.99 -11.31 -1.38
CA GLY A 241 -3.81 -10.63 -2.65
C GLY A 241 -2.35 -10.59 -3.09
N ILE A 242 -1.52 -9.81 -2.39
CA ILE A 242 -0.14 -9.53 -2.79
C ILE A 242 0.77 -10.74 -2.67
N LEU A 243 0.76 -11.47 -1.56
CA LEU A 243 1.68 -12.59 -1.36
C LEU A 243 1.49 -13.75 -2.35
N PRO A 244 0.27 -14.14 -2.76
CA PRO A 244 0.09 -15.10 -3.84
C PRO A 244 0.63 -14.60 -5.19
N PHE A 245 0.48 -13.30 -5.48
CA PHE A 245 1.05 -12.68 -6.68
C PHE A 245 2.58 -12.64 -6.64
N ALA A 246 3.17 -12.22 -5.52
CA ALA A 246 4.62 -12.25 -5.28
C ALA A 246 5.17 -13.68 -5.37
N ARG A 247 4.46 -14.66 -4.82
CA ARG A 247 4.80 -16.08 -4.93
C ARG A 247 4.83 -16.53 -6.40
N GLU A 248 3.91 -16.08 -7.23
CA GLU A 248 3.91 -16.41 -8.67
C GLU A 248 5.14 -15.81 -9.37
N LEU A 249 5.52 -14.57 -9.05
CA LEU A 249 6.74 -13.94 -9.54
C LEU A 249 7.99 -14.74 -9.16
N LEU A 250 8.08 -15.20 -7.91
CA LEU A 250 9.17 -16.07 -7.41
C LEU A 250 9.19 -17.41 -8.14
N ARG A 251 8.02 -18.04 -8.34
CA ARG A 251 7.89 -19.31 -9.09
C ARG A 251 8.39 -19.18 -10.53
N ARG A 252 8.28 -17.99 -11.11
CA ARG A 252 8.79 -17.64 -12.45
C ARG A 252 10.28 -17.26 -12.47
N GLY A 253 10.94 -17.23 -11.31
CA GLY A 253 12.37 -16.98 -11.17
C GLY A 253 12.76 -15.52 -10.92
N SER A 254 11.79 -14.65 -10.62
CA SER A 254 12.05 -13.23 -10.30
C SER A 254 12.60 -13.08 -8.88
N GLN A 255 13.30 -11.98 -8.64
CA GLN A 255 13.51 -11.41 -7.32
C GLN A 255 12.38 -10.42 -7.03
N VAL A 256 11.80 -10.50 -5.84
CA VAL A 256 10.68 -9.66 -5.43
C VAL A 256 11.08 -8.93 -4.16
N VAL A 257 10.90 -7.61 -4.15
CA VAL A 257 11.06 -6.76 -2.97
C VAL A 257 9.68 -6.24 -2.58
N LEU A 258 9.25 -6.50 -1.36
CA LEU A 258 8.05 -5.92 -0.78
C LEU A 258 8.46 -4.71 0.07
N ALA A 259 8.04 -3.52 -0.34
CA ALA A 259 8.32 -2.26 0.34
C ALA A 259 7.14 -1.88 1.24
N ALA A 260 7.34 -1.90 2.55
CA ALA A 260 6.31 -1.64 3.56
C ALA A 260 6.67 -0.43 4.43
N ASN A 261 5.67 0.19 5.07
CA ASN A 261 5.84 1.38 5.89
C ASN A 261 6.80 1.15 7.07
N ASP A 262 7.56 2.18 7.44
CA ASP A 262 8.41 2.21 8.64
C ASP A 262 7.55 2.25 9.91
N LEU A 263 6.55 3.15 9.89
CA LEU A 263 5.68 3.40 11.03
C LEU A 263 4.21 3.09 10.68
N PRO A 264 3.40 2.70 11.70
CA PRO A 264 1.97 2.53 11.52
C PRO A 264 1.29 3.80 10.98
N SER A 265 0.41 3.57 10.03
CA SER A 265 -0.53 4.53 9.47
C SER A 265 -1.77 3.74 9.09
N ILE A 266 -2.93 4.13 9.63
CA ILE A 266 -4.19 3.39 9.47
C ILE A 266 -3.97 1.87 9.67
N ASN A 267 -4.37 1.04 8.71
CA ASN A 267 -4.21 -0.41 8.71
C ASN A 267 -3.10 -0.91 7.78
N ASP A 268 -2.27 -0.02 7.27
CA ASP A 268 -1.15 -0.34 6.42
C ASP A 268 -0.22 -1.33 7.14
N VAL A 269 0.31 -2.30 6.40
CA VAL A 269 1.30 -3.23 6.93
C VAL A 269 2.65 -2.54 7.07
N THR A 270 3.26 -2.66 8.25
CA THR A 270 4.61 -2.13 8.49
C THR A 270 5.69 -3.15 8.17
N TYR A 271 6.92 -2.69 7.94
CA TYR A 271 8.09 -3.54 7.70
C TYR A 271 8.27 -4.63 8.78
N PRO A 272 8.25 -4.31 10.10
CA PRO A 272 8.37 -5.34 11.13
C PRO A 272 7.22 -6.36 11.09
N GLU A 273 5.99 -5.90 10.87
CA GLU A 273 4.82 -6.78 10.79
C GLU A 273 4.89 -7.70 9.57
N LEU A 274 5.32 -7.20 8.42
CA LEU A 274 5.49 -8.00 7.21
C LEU A 274 6.55 -9.09 7.38
N VAL A 275 7.67 -8.77 8.06
CA VAL A 275 8.70 -9.77 8.41
C VAL A 275 8.09 -10.89 9.27
N GLU A 276 7.27 -10.56 10.26
CA GLU A 276 6.58 -11.55 11.10
C GLU A 276 5.56 -12.39 10.32
N ILE A 277 4.74 -11.76 9.48
CA ILE A 277 3.76 -12.44 8.62
C ILE A 277 4.48 -13.46 7.72
N ILE A 278 5.52 -13.02 7.02
CA ILE A 278 6.31 -13.87 6.14
C ILE A 278 6.96 -15.02 6.90
N SER A 279 7.47 -14.77 8.12
CA SER A 279 8.04 -15.82 8.96
C SER A 279 7.01 -16.87 9.36
N LYS A 280 5.74 -16.49 9.58
CA LYS A 280 4.65 -17.43 9.92
C LYS A 280 4.17 -18.26 8.72
N LEU A 281 4.34 -17.75 7.50
CA LEU A 281 3.89 -18.41 6.28
C LEU A 281 4.93 -19.35 5.65
N LYS A 282 6.21 -19.21 6.00
CA LYS A 282 7.27 -20.08 5.51
C LYS A 282 7.19 -21.47 6.13
N ASP A 283 7.38 -22.50 5.30
CA ASP A 283 7.61 -23.86 5.79
C ASP A 283 9.05 -24.05 6.32
N GLU A 284 9.35 -25.25 6.85
CA GLU A 284 10.67 -25.60 7.39
C GLU A 284 11.81 -25.43 6.35
N GLY A 285 11.50 -25.54 5.07
CA GLY A 285 12.43 -25.34 3.96
C GLY A 285 12.56 -23.87 3.53
N GLY A 286 11.90 -22.94 4.20
CA GLY A 286 11.86 -21.52 3.84
C GLY A 286 11.05 -21.26 2.57
N ASN A 287 10.09 -22.11 2.22
CA ASN A 287 9.24 -21.94 1.05
C ASN A 287 7.86 -21.40 1.42
N LEU A 288 7.25 -20.67 0.50
CA LEU A 288 5.84 -20.28 0.54
C LEU A 288 5.07 -21.29 -0.31
N VAL A 289 4.43 -22.26 0.35
CA VAL A 289 3.64 -23.32 -0.30
C VAL A 289 4.43 -23.96 -1.47
N GLY A 290 5.61 -24.50 -1.18
CA GLY A 290 6.45 -25.18 -2.18
C GLY A 290 7.26 -24.28 -3.13
N VAL A 291 7.18 -22.95 -3.01
CA VAL A 291 8.02 -22.01 -3.79
C VAL A 291 9.06 -21.37 -2.89
N SER A 292 10.35 -21.47 -3.26
CA SER A 292 11.44 -20.88 -2.47
C SER A 292 11.29 -19.37 -2.31
N SER A 293 11.37 -18.90 -1.06
CA SER A 293 11.36 -17.47 -0.73
C SER A 293 12.76 -16.84 -0.69
N SER A 294 13.79 -17.54 -1.16
CA SER A 294 15.18 -17.07 -1.14
C SER A 294 15.42 -15.78 -1.94
N ASN A 295 14.56 -15.50 -2.93
CA ASN A 295 14.59 -14.26 -3.71
C ASN A 295 13.50 -13.25 -3.30
N LEU A 296 12.87 -13.46 -2.13
CA LEU A 296 11.92 -12.52 -1.54
C LEU A 296 12.66 -11.66 -0.51
N LEU A 297 12.71 -10.36 -0.76
CA LEU A 297 13.24 -9.35 0.15
C LEU A 297 12.08 -8.52 0.69
N ILE A 298 12.22 -8.05 1.92
CA ILE A 298 11.31 -7.12 2.56
C ILE A 298 12.15 -5.88 2.85
N ALA A 299 11.67 -4.72 2.43
CA ALA A 299 12.37 -3.46 2.57
C ALA A 299 11.51 -2.49 3.37
N ASN A 300 12.15 -1.75 4.28
CA ASN A 300 11.52 -0.61 4.92
C ASN A 300 11.47 0.55 3.91
N SER A 301 10.29 1.06 3.59
CA SER A 301 10.15 2.17 2.65
C SER A 301 10.60 3.53 3.22
N GLY A 302 10.70 3.64 4.56
CA GLY A 302 10.89 4.91 5.26
C GLY A 302 9.62 5.75 5.37
N ASN A 303 8.50 5.26 4.83
CA ASN A 303 7.22 5.95 4.82
C ASN A 303 6.42 5.72 6.11
N ASP A 304 5.64 6.70 6.51
CA ASP A 304 4.87 6.71 7.75
C ASP A 304 3.44 7.21 7.56
N LEU A 305 2.94 7.18 6.33
CA LEU A 305 1.64 7.70 5.89
C LEU A 305 0.92 6.67 5.00
N PRO A 306 -0.39 6.80 4.76
CA PRO A 306 -1.12 5.91 3.85
C PRO A 306 -0.96 6.34 2.39
N VAL A 307 -0.32 7.49 2.18
CA VAL A 307 0.19 7.98 0.89
C VAL A 307 1.70 7.81 0.87
N ILE A 308 2.31 7.76 -0.31
CA ILE A 308 3.77 7.76 -0.45
C ILE A 308 4.26 8.88 -1.39
N ASP A 309 5.30 9.57 -0.96
CA ASP A 309 6.08 10.50 -1.78
C ASP A 309 7.38 9.83 -2.19
N LEU A 310 7.49 9.43 -3.45
CA LEU A 310 8.67 8.72 -3.97
C LEU A 310 9.90 9.62 -4.09
N THR A 311 9.80 10.94 -3.87
CA THR A 311 11.00 11.78 -3.67
C THR A 311 11.67 11.54 -2.32
N ARG A 312 11.01 10.79 -1.42
CA ARG A 312 11.41 10.56 -0.03
C ARG A 312 11.21 9.10 0.37
N VAL A 313 12.11 8.23 -0.06
CA VAL A 313 12.17 6.82 0.34
C VAL A 313 13.44 6.53 1.15
N SER A 314 13.47 5.40 1.86
CA SER A 314 14.69 4.98 2.56
C SER A 314 15.83 4.68 1.58
N GLN A 315 17.07 4.87 2.03
CA GLN A 315 18.26 4.49 1.28
C GLN A 315 18.31 2.99 0.95
N GLU A 316 17.79 2.14 1.86
CA GLU A 316 17.68 0.70 1.65
C GLU A 316 16.80 0.39 0.44
N LEU A 317 15.59 0.97 0.39
CA LEU A 317 14.66 0.77 -0.71
C LEU A 317 15.24 1.32 -2.02
N ALA A 318 15.85 2.51 -1.99
CA ALA A 318 16.49 3.08 -3.17
C ALA A 318 17.61 2.18 -3.71
N TYR A 319 18.44 1.61 -2.83
CA TYR A 319 19.48 0.66 -3.22
C TYR A 319 18.90 -0.59 -3.87
N LEU A 320 17.83 -1.15 -3.30
CA LEU A 320 17.16 -2.34 -3.82
C LEU A 320 16.39 -2.11 -5.14
N ALA A 321 15.98 -0.87 -5.41
CA ALA A 321 15.17 -0.52 -6.58
C ALA A 321 15.97 -0.05 -7.79
N ASN A 322 17.29 0.12 -7.68
CA ASN A 322 18.12 0.76 -8.70
C ASN A 322 18.02 0.09 -10.09
N ASP A 323 17.95 -1.24 -10.12
CA ASP A 323 17.90 -2.04 -11.35
C ASP A 323 16.53 -2.70 -11.56
N ALA A 324 15.49 -2.24 -10.85
CA ALA A 324 14.18 -2.87 -10.91
C ALA A 324 13.57 -2.78 -12.31
N ASP A 325 13.09 -3.92 -12.81
CA ASP A 325 12.45 -4.01 -14.12
C ASP A 325 10.91 -3.89 -14.05
N LEU A 326 10.31 -3.92 -12.86
CA LEU A 326 8.90 -3.68 -12.63
C LEU A 326 8.69 -3.04 -11.26
N VAL A 327 7.93 -1.95 -11.22
CA VAL A 327 7.43 -1.34 -9.98
C VAL A 327 5.92 -1.47 -9.97
N VAL A 328 5.40 -2.02 -8.87
CA VAL A 328 3.96 -2.14 -8.59
C VAL A 328 3.66 -1.24 -7.40
N LEU A 329 2.73 -0.31 -7.58
CA LEU A 329 2.15 0.51 -6.52
C LEU A 329 0.75 -0.02 -6.27
N GLU A 330 0.54 -0.61 -5.11
CA GLU A 330 -0.76 -1.12 -4.67
C GLU A 330 -1.44 -0.11 -3.74
N GLY A 331 -2.78 -0.16 -3.65
CA GLY A 331 -3.57 0.78 -2.86
C GLY A 331 -4.15 1.96 -3.64
N MET A 332 -5.25 2.53 -3.11
CA MET A 332 -5.88 3.74 -3.66
C MET A 332 -5.07 5.00 -3.33
N VAL A 333 -4.41 4.98 -2.17
CA VAL A 333 -3.82 6.16 -1.53
C VAL A 333 -2.32 6.28 -1.85
N SER A 334 -1.70 5.22 -2.39
CA SER A 334 -0.35 5.23 -3.00
C SER A 334 -0.25 6.02 -4.33
N SER A 335 -1.28 6.78 -4.69
CA SER A 335 -1.42 7.42 -6.00
C SER A 335 -0.50 8.63 -6.14
N SER A 336 0.73 8.36 -6.59
CA SER A 336 1.61 9.35 -7.19
C SER A 336 1.48 9.39 -8.71
N LEU A 337 1.19 10.58 -9.26
CA LEU A 337 1.25 10.85 -10.68
C LEU A 337 2.68 11.26 -11.03
N GLY A 338 3.39 10.36 -11.68
CA GLY A 338 4.73 10.62 -12.22
C GLY A 338 4.97 9.82 -13.48
N ILE A 339 6.16 9.93 -14.05
CA ILE A 339 6.68 8.92 -14.97
C ILE A 339 7.85 8.26 -14.25
N ILE A 340 7.74 6.97 -13.96
CA ILE A 340 8.83 6.14 -13.44
C ILE A 340 9.47 5.43 -14.65
N GLY A 341 10.54 5.99 -15.21
CA GLY A 341 11.28 5.40 -16.34
C GLY A 341 10.45 5.11 -17.61
N ASN A 342 10.84 4.07 -18.36
CA ASN A 342 10.13 3.58 -19.56
C ASN A 342 8.91 2.69 -19.23
N PHE A 343 8.43 2.71 -17.98
CA PHE A 343 7.39 1.81 -17.52
C PHE A 343 6.01 2.44 -17.65
N TYR A 344 5.13 1.74 -18.34
CA TYR A 344 3.70 2.04 -18.37
C TYR A 344 3.14 1.67 -16.99
N TYR A 345 2.48 2.61 -16.32
CA TYR A 345 1.73 2.36 -15.10
C TYR A 345 0.67 1.30 -15.38
N SER A 346 0.74 0.16 -14.68
CA SER A 346 -0.46 -0.64 -14.45
C SER A 346 -1.09 -0.07 -13.19
N TYR A 347 -2.06 0.82 -13.35
CA TYR A 347 -2.86 1.32 -12.25
C TYR A 347 -3.70 0.14 -11.71
N VAL A 348 -3.50 -0.24 -10.45
CA VAL A 348 -4.33 -1.21 -9.74
C VAL A 348 -5.07 -0.42 -8.65
N GLY A 349 -6.00 0.43 -9.07
CA GLY A 349 -6.83 1.24 -8.19
C GLY A 349 -8.19 1.50 -8.83
N PHE A 350 -9.26 1.26 -8.08
CA PHE A 350 -10.64 1.63 -8.43
C PHE A 350 -10.90 3.10 -8.14
#